data_AF-A0A1X2DPB2-F1
#
_entry.id   AF-A0A1X2DPB2-F1
#
_cell.length_a   1.000
_cell.length_b   1.000
_cell.length_c   1.000
_cell.angle_alpha   90.00
_cell.angle_beta   90.00
_cell.angle_gamma   90.00
#
_symmetry.space_group_name_H-M   'P 1'
#
loop_
_entity.id
_entity.type
_entity.pdbx_description
1 polymer ?
#
loop_
_entity_poly.entity_id
_entity_poly.type
_entity_poly.pdbx_seq_one_letter_code
_entity_poly.pdbx_strand_id
1 'polypeptide(L)' 'MESHGTPELVPVETLHSGDPITDGGQRYIVLESKAVGDSCVVLELESRVDHQLQVIEKSFPTGYHVGKANHRIL' A
#
# COMPACT_ATOMS: atom_id res chain seq x y z
N MET A 1 -3.23 -8.74 24.98
CA MET A 1 -2.21 -9.42 24.17
C MET A 1 -2.56 -9.17 22.72
N GLU A 2 -2.11 -8.04 22.17
CA GLU A 2 -2.29 -7.74 20.76
C GLU A 2 -1.07 -8.37 20.07
N SER A 3 -1.33 -9.39 19.25
CA SER A 3 -0.27 -10.05 18.50
C SER A 3 0.28 -9.04 17.49
N HIS A 4 1.38 -8.38 17.84
CA HIS A 4 2.27 -7.74 16.87
C HIS A 4 2.91 -8.84 16.01
N GLY A 5 2.09 -9.50 15.19
CA GLY A 5 2.58 -10.31 14.10
C GLY A 5 3.39 -9.38 13.22
N THR A 6 4.63 -9.77 12.91
CA THR A 6 5.44 -9.14 11.87
C THR A 6 4.53 -8.82 10.69
N PRO A 7 4.43 -7.54 10.26
CA PRO A 7 3.57 -7.19 9.14
C PRO A 7 4.01 -8.04 7.93
N GLU A 8 3.07 -8.79 7.37
CA GLU A 8 3.31 -9.60 6.17
C GLU A 8 3.78 -8.64 5.08
N LEU A 9 5.01 -8.80 4.60
CA LEU A 9 5.56 -7.96 3.54
C LEU A 9 5.14 -8.54 2.20
N VAL A 10 4.58 -7.70 1.33
CA VAL A 10 4.14 -8.07 -0.02
C VAL A 10 4.83 -7.20 -1.06
N PRO A 11 5.24 -7.76 -2.21
CA PRO A 11 5.86 -7.00 -3.28
C PRO A 11 4.83 -6.10 -3.99
N VAL A 12 5.26 -4.90 -4.38
CA VAL A 12 4.38 -3.89 -5.00
C VAL A 12 3.77 -4.35 -6.32
N GLU A 13 4.44 -5.26 -7.05
CA GLU A 13 3.93 -5.83 -8.30
C GLU A 13 2.67 -6.71 -8.11
N THR A 14 2.41 -7.18 -6.90
CA THR A 14 1.28 -8.07 -6.60
C THR A 14 0.05 -7.33 -6.09
N LEU A 15 0.15 -6.01 -5.96
CA LEU A 15 -0.93 -5.19 -5.41
C LEU A 15 -1.98 -4.88 -6.47
N HIS A 16 -3.22 -4.97 -6.04
CA HIS A 16 -4.41 -4.69 -6.83
C HIS A 16 -5.24 -3.60 -6.17
N SER A 17 -6.15 -3.01 -6.97
CA SER A 17 -7.14 -2.07 -6.45
C SER A 17 -7.94 -2.68 -5.30
N GLY A 18 -8.06 -1.93 -4.21
CA GLY A 18 -8.69 -2.33 -2.96
C GLY A 18 -7.73 -2.90 -1.91
N ASP A 19 -6.49 -3.25 -2.27
CA ASP A 19 -5.55 -3.83 -1.31
C ASP A 19 -5.13 -2.80 -0.24
N PRO A 20 -5.28 -3.11 1.05
CA PRO A 20 -4.82 -2.24 2.12
C PRO A 20 -3.35 -2.52 2.44
N ILE A 21 -2.52 -1.48 2.40
CA ILE A 21 -1.08 -1.56 2.65
C ILE A 21 -0.62 -0.57 3.71
N THR A 22 0.60 -0.76 4.22
CA THR A 22 1.31 0.13 5.14
C THR A 22 2.71 0.38 4.60
N ASP A 23 3.10 1.65 4.48
CA ASP A 23 4.42 2.08 4.02
C ASP A 23 4.92 3.18 4.97
N GLY A 24 6.11 3.02 5.54
CA GLY A 24 6.69 3.99 6.49
C GLY A 24 5.86 4.27 7.75
N GLY A 25 5.00 3.32 8.16
CA GLY A 25 4.08 3.48 9.29
C GLY A 25 2.75 4.17 8.95
N GLN A 26 2.56 4.58 7.69
CA GLN A 26 1.30 5.14 7.20
C GLN A 26 0.49 4.09 6.44
N ARG A 27 -0.83 4.09 6.65
CA ARG A 27 -1.76 3.17 6.01
C ARG A 27 -2.36 3.77 4.74
N TYR A 28 -2.47 2.95 3.69
CA TYR A 28 -3.06 3.31 2.41
C TYR A 28 -4.02 2.22 1.93
N ILE A 29 -4.92 2.58 1.00
CA ILE A 29 -5.67 1.63 0.16
C ILE A 29 -5.21 1.85 -1.27
N VAL A 30 -4.83 0.79 -1.97
CA VAL A 30 -4.45 0.87 -3.38
C VAL A 30 -5.71 1.17 -4.20
N LEU A 31 -5.67 2.23 -5.00
CA LEU A 31 -6.74 2.59 -5.93
C LEU A 31 -6.45 2.04 -7.32
N GLU A 32 -5.21 2.21 -7.79
CA GLU A 32 -4.72 1.70 -9.07
C GLU A 32 -3.25 1.26 -8.93
N SER A 33 -2.84 0.25 -9.69
CA SER A 33 -1.46 -0.18 -9.82
C SER A 33 -1.05 -0.28 -11.29
N LYS A 34 0.11 0.29 -11.62
CA LYS A 34 0.62 0.32 -12.99
C LYS A 34 2.12 0.06 -13.02
N ALA A 35 2.51 -1.01 -13.68
CA ALA A 35 3.92 -1.23 -14.04
C ALA A 35 4.34 -0.25 -15.14
N VAL A 36 5.45 0.46 -14.92
CA VAL A 36 6.05 1.39 -15.88
C VAL A 36 7.37 0.79 -16.33
N GLY A 37 7.31 -0.01 -17.39
CA GLY A 37 8.44 -0.85 -17.82
C GLY A 37 8.75 -1.94 -16.79
N ASP A 38 9.99 -2.42 -16.78
CA ASP A 38 10.44 -3.50 -15.88
C ASP A 38 11.02 -3.00 -14.55
N SER A 39 11.19 -1.68 -14.37
CA SER A 39 11.96 -1.11 -13.26
C SER A 39 11.13 -0.44 -12.17
N CYS A 40 9.86 -0.12 -12.43
CA CYS A 40 9.05 0.69 -11.54
C CYS A 40 7.57 0.29 -11.57
N VAL A 41 6.93 0.34 -10.41
CA VAL A 41 5.48 0.28 -10.24
C VAL A 41 5.00 1.60 -9.66
N VAL A 42 4.03 2.21 -10.32
CA VAL A 42 3.33 3.39 -9.83
C VAL A 42 2.01 2.94 -9.21
N LEU A 43 1.77 3.37 -7.98
CA LEU A 43 0.52 3.12 -7.26
C LEU A 43 -0.21 4.44 -7.04
N GLU A 44 -1.50 4.45 -7.35
CA GLU A 44 -2.42 5.43 -6.83
C GLU A 44 -2.95 4.93 -5.49
N LEU A 45 -2.88 5.77 -4.46
CA LEU A 45 -3.15 5.39 -3.08
C LEU A 45 -4.16 6.36 -2.45
N GLU A 46 -5.18 5.80 -1.80
CA GLU A 46 -6.03 6.52 -0.85
C GLU A 46 -5.33 6.55 0.51
N SER A 47 -5.17 7.76 1.05
CA SER A 47 -4.72 8.02 2.42
C SER A 47 -5.81 8.77 3.17
N ARG A 48 -5.99 8.47 4.47
CA ARG A 48 -6.85 9.25 5.36
C ARG A 48 -5.98 9.95 6.39
N VAL A 49 -5.90 11.27 6.30
CA VAL A 49 -5.18 12.13 7.24
C VAL A 49 -6.15 13.18 7.73
N ASP A 50 -6.25 13.34 9.05
CA ASP A 50 -7.13 14.35 9.67
C ASP A 50 -8.60 14.26 9.19
N HIS A 51 -9.14 13.04 9.10
CA HIS A 51 -10.49 12.76 8.59
C HIS A 51 -10.74 13.17 7.13
N GLN A 52 -9.72 13.62 6.41
CA GLN A 52 -9.80 13.93 4.99
C GLN A 52 -9.20 12.80 4.17
N LEU A 53 -9.91 12.44 3.10
CA LEU A 53 -9.47 11.47 2.11
C LEU A 53 -8.60 12.20 1.09
N GLN A 54 -7.40 11.67 0.87
CA GLN A 54 -6.43 12.19 -0.08
C GLN A 54 -6.03 11.08 -1.04
N VAL A 55 -5.92 11.42 -2.32
CA VAL A 55 -5.36 10.55 -3.34
C VAL A 55 -3.94 11.01 -3.59
N ILE A 56 -2.99 10.08 -3.49
CA ILE A 56 -1.58 10.33 -3.78
C ILE A 56 -1.07 9.32 -4.79
N GLU A 57 -0.16 9.76 -5.65
CA GLU A 57 0.61 8.87 -6.52
C GLU A 57 1.98 8.63 -5.89
N LYS A 58 2.43 7.37 -5.84
CA LYS A 58 3.77 7.00 -5.42
C LYS A 58 4.38 6.00 -6.39
N SER A 59 5.65 6.22 -6.72
CA SER A 59 6.46 5.28 -7.51
C SER A 59 7.36 4.44 -6.60
N PHE A 60 7.43 3.16 -6.90
CA PHE A 60 8.22 2.18 -6.17
C PHE A 60 9.08 1.40 -7.16
N PRO A 61 10.34 1.07 -6.81
CA PRO A 61 11.13 0.19 -7.64
C PRO A 61 10.52 -1.22 -7.64
N THR A 62 10.62 -1.93 -8.77
CA THR A 62 10.24 -3.35 -8.86
C THR A 62 10.95 -4.16 -7.77
N GLY A 63 10.24 -5.08 -7.11
CA GLY A 63 10.75 -5.86 -5.99
C GLY A 63 10.75 -5.13 -4.64
N TYR A 64 10.26 -3.88 -4.57
CA TYR A 64 10.02 -3.22 -3.29
C TYR A 64 8.88 -3.90 -2.54
N HIS A 65 9.03 -4.00 -1.21
CA HIS A 65 8.05 -4.66 -0.35
C HIS A 65 7.39 -3.64 0.57
N VAL A 66 6.06 -3.71 0.66
CA VAL A 66 5.25 -2.93 1.59
C VAL A 66 4.60 -3.84 2.61
N GLY A 67 4.24 -3.31 3.78
CA GLY A 67 3.48 -4.06 4.76
C GLY A 67 2.05 -4.26 4.26
N LYS A 68 1.53 -5.47 4.30
CA LYS A 68 0.12 -5.74 4.11
C LYS A 68 -0.63 -5.32 5.36
N ALA A 69 -1.67 -4.52 5.19
CA ALA A 69 -2.52 -4.11 6.29
C ALA A 69 -3.74 -5.03 6.35
N ASN A 70 -4.28 -5.30 7.54
CA ASN A 70 -5.53 -6.06 7.63
C ASN A 70 -6.71 -5.19 7.17
N HIS A 71 -7.70 -5.76 6.48
CA HIS A 71 -9.04 -5.16 6.27
C HIS A 71 -9.81 -5.07 7.60
N ARG A 72 -9.24 -4.39 8.60
CA ARG A 72 -9.98 -4.10 9.82
C ARG A 72 -10.98 -3.01 9.47
N ILE A 73 -12.17 -3.46 9.07
CA ILE A 73 -13.41 -2.68 9.15
C ILE A 73 -13.53 -2.29 10.63
N LEU A 74 -13.37 -1.00 10.90
CA LEU A 74 -13.71 -0.40 12.19
C LEU A 74 -15.20 -0.06 12.17
#